data_AF-A0A0Q7VM39-F1
#
_entry.id   AF-A0A0Q7VM39-F1
#
_cell.length_a   1.000
_cell.length_b   1.000
_cell.length_c   1.000
_cell.angle_alpha   90.00
_cell.angle_beta   90.00
_cell.angle_gamma   90.00
#
_symmetry.space_group_name_H-M   'P 1'
#
loop_
_entity.id
_entity.type
_entity.pdbx_description
1 polymer ?
#
loop_
_entity_poly.entity_id
_entity_poly.type
_entity_poly.pdbx_seq_one_letter_code
_entity_poly.pdbx_strand_id
1 'polypeptide(L)'
;MGCEAMTTIRDAAIDGLGVAILPDHVCLEALEAGHLVRVLPAWRGFQGIVHLVFTTRRGLSPAVRALIDHLAAGFPRDVLSKRA
;
A
#
# COMPACT_ATOMS: atom_id res chain seq x y z
N MET A 1 -4.42 -8.69 -19.57
CA MET A 1 -3.06 -8.12 -19.56
C MET A 1 -3.09 -6.99 -18.54
N GLY A 2 -2.83 -7.31 -17.27
CA GLY A 2 -2.77 -6.33 -16.19
C GLY A 2 -1.30 -6.05 -15.91
N CYS A 3 -0.94 -4.80 -15.66
CA CYS A 3 0.40 -4.51 -15.17
C CYS A 3 0.45 -4.94 -13.70
N GLU A 4 1.28 -5.94 -13.37
CA GLU A 4 1.35 -6.48 -12.01
C GLU A 4 2.08 -5.55 -11.04
N ALA A 5 2.80 -4.55 -11.58
CA ALA A 5 3.52 -3.54 -10.81
C ALA A 5 2.70 -2.25 -10.68
N MET A 6 2.34 -1.91 -9.44
CA MET A 6 1.58 -0.68 -9.13
C MET A 6 2.32 0.59 -9.55
N THR A 7 3.66 0.57 -9.55
CA THR A 7 4.51 1.70 -9.96
C THR A 7 4.33 2.04 -11.44
N THR A 8 4.30 1.04 -12.31
CA THR A 8 4.09 1.28 -13.75
C THR A 8 2.71 1.86 -14.04
N ILE A 9 1.68 1.43 -13.30
CA ILE A 9 0.33 2.02 -13.43
C ILE A 9 0.32 3.47 -12.95
N ARG A 10 1.02 3.77 -11.86
CA ARG A 10 1.18 5.15 -11.37
C ARG A 10 1.86 6.02 -12.41
N ASP A 11 2.97 5.56 -12.99
CA ASP A 11 3.73 6.33 -13.95
C ASP A 11 2.91 6.59 -15.23
N ALA A 12 2.13 5.60 -15.68
CA ALA A 12 1.19 5.79 -16.78
C ALA A 12 0.10 6.85 -16.47
N ALA A 13 -0.38 6.92 -15.22
CA ALA A 13 -1.33 7.95 -14.80
C ALA A 13 -0.66 9.34 -14.73
N ILE A 14 0.61 9.42 -14.31
CA ILE A 14 1.41 10.66 -14.35
C ILE A 14 1.58 11.14 -15.79
N ASP A 15 1.84 10.22 -16.72
CA ASP A 15 1.96 10.51 -18.16
C ASP A 15 0.62 10.85 -18.85
N GLY A 16 -0.48 10.91 -18.08
CA GLY A 16 -1.79 11.33 -18.57
C GLY A 16 -2.55 10.27 -19.37
N LEU A 17 -2.17 8.99 -19.27
CA LEU A 17 -2.84 7.90 -19.99
C LEU A 17 -4.22 7.55 -19.40
N GLY A 18 -4.57 8.08 -18.23
CA GLY A 18 -5.92 7.92 -17.64
C GLY A 18 -5.95 8.05 -16.12
N VAL A 19 -7.01 7.49 -15.52
CA VAL A 19 -7.23 7.47 -14.07
C VAL A 19 -6.93 6.06 -13.53
N ALA A 20 -6.21 5.99 -12.41
CA ALA A 20 -5.87 4.73 -11.74
C ALA A 20 -6.38 4.70 -10.29
N ILE A 21 -6.77 3.51 -9.83
CA ILE A 21 -7.08 3.24 -8.42
C ILE A 21 -5.89 2.46 -7.84
N LEU A 22 -5.15 3.10 -6.96
CA LEU A 22 -3.92 2.56 -6.36
C LEU A 22 -3.89 2.84 -4.85
N PRO A 23 -3.15 2.04 -4.07
CA PRO A 23 -2.93 2.32 -2.65
C PRO A 23 -2.25 3.67 -2.43
N ASP A 24 -2.68 4.39 -1.38
CA ASP A 24 -2.18 5.74 -1.05
C ASP A 24 -0.66 5.82 -0.94
N HIS A 25 0.01 4.80 -0.39
CA HIS A 25 1.47 4.78 -0.23
C HIS A 25 2.24 4.78 -1.56
N VAL A 26 1.64 4.32 -2.66
CA VAL A 26 2.27 4.34 -3.99
C VAL A 26 2.16 5.73 -4.61
N CYS A 27 1.08 6.46 -4.30
CA CYS A 27 0.76 7.75 -4.89
C CYS A 27 1.24 8.95 -4.07
N LEU A 28 1.59 8.76 -2.79
CA LEU A 28 1.82 9.84 -1.83
C LEU A 28 2.80 10.90 -2.35
N GLU A 29 3.98 10.48 -2.81
CA GLU A 29 5.02 11.39 -3.32
C GLU A 29 4.54 12.15 -4.56
N ALA A 30 3.91 11.46 -5.50
CA ALA A 30 3.40 12.08 -6.73
C ALA A 30 2.22 13.03 -6.47
N LEU A 31 1.40 12.75 -5.46
CA LEU A 31 0.33 13.65 -5.00
C LEU A 31 0.93 14.90 -4.32
N GLU A 32 1.96 14.73 -3.49
CA GLU A 32 2.65 15.85 -2.81
C GLU A 32 3.42 16.73 -3.78
N ALA A 33 4.01 16.15 -4.83
CA ALA A 33 4.67 16.87 -5.92
C ALA A 33 3.69 17.51 -6.91
N GLY A 34 2.39 17.23 -6.81
CA GLY A 34 1.36 17.74 -7.73
C GLY A 34 1.36 17.08 -9.11
N HIS A 35 2.07 15.96 -9.30
CA HIS A 35 2.05 15.16 -10.52
C HIS A 35 0.78 14.31 -10.65
N LEU A 36 0.15 13.98 -9.53
CA LEU A 36 -1.16 13.35 -9.46
C LEU A 36 -2.14 14.21 -8.66
N VAL A 37 -3.43 13.99 -8.92
CA VAL A 37 -4.54 14.64 -8.22
C VAL A 37 -5.63 13.62 -7.89
N ARG A 38 -6.26 13.76 -6.72
CA ARG A 38 -7.44 12.95 -6.37
C ARG A 38 -8.66 13.47 -7.14
N VAL A 39 -9.19 12.65 -8.04
CA VAL A 39 -10.33 13.03 -8.91
C VAL A 39 -11.71 12.87 -8.26
N LEU A 40 -11.83 12.03 -7.22
CA LEU A 40 -13.09 11.75 -6.51
C LEU A 40 -12.87 11.81 -4.98
N PRO A 41 -12.67 13.00 -4.39
CA PRO A 41 -12.24 13.13 -3.00
C PRO A 41 -13.25 12.61 -1.97
N ALA A 42 -14.55 12.57 -2.31
CA ALA A 42 -15.59 12.04 -1.43
C ALA A 42 -15.73 10.51 -1.48
N TRP A 43 -15.09 9.85 -2.45
CA TRP A 43 -15.16 8.41 -2.64
C TRP A 43 -13.89 7.72 -2.15
N ARG A 44 -14.02 6.53 -1.57
CA ARG A 44 -12.89 5.70 -1.13
C ARG A 44 -13.01 4.29 -1.70
N GLY A 45 -11.88 3.78 -2.15
CA GLY A 45 -11.75 2.37 -2.53
C GLY A 45 -11.74 1.44 -1.32
N PHE A 46 -11.54 0.15 -1.60
CA PHE A 46 -11.46 -0.86 -0.56
C PHE A 46 -10.26 -0.66 0.35
N GLN A 47 -10.43 -0.92 1.65
CA GLN A 47 -9.34 -0.87 2.62
C GLN A 47 -8.46 -2.11 2.47
N GLY A 48 -7.20 -1.92 2.06
CA GLY A 48 -6.24 -3.00 1.94
C GLY A 48 -5.86 -3.59 3.30
N ILE A 49 -5.62 -4.91 3.34
CA ILE A 49 -5.14 -5.62 4.53
C ILE A 49 -3.73 -6.14 4.24
N VAL A 50 -2.76 -5.72 5.05
CA VAL A 50 -1.40 -6.25 4.99
C VAL A 50 -1.31 -7.50 5.86
N HIS A 51 -0.91 -8.61 5.25
CA HIS A 51 -0.77 -9.89 5.91
C HIS A 51 0.71 -10.25 6.07
N LEU A 52 1.09 -10.66 7.26
CA LEU A 52 2.37 -11.31 7.48
C LEU A 52 2.20 -12.82 7.29
N VAL A 53 2.72 -13.35 6.18
CA VAL A 53 2.54 -14.76 5.81
C VAL A 53 3.83 -15.52 6.07
N PHE A 54 3.73 -16.62 6.81
CA PHE A 54 4.83 -17.52 7.12
C PHE A 54 4.33 -18.97 7.15
N THR A 55 5.18 -19.92 6.78
CA THR A 55 4.84 -21.34 6.80
C THR A 55 4.78 -21.82 8.25
N THR A 56 3.61 -22.29 8.72
CA THR A 56 3.51 -22.82 10.10
C THR A 56 2.93 -24.22 10.10
N ARG A 57 3.63 -25.20 10.71
CA ARG A 57 2.98 -26.39 11.31
C ARG A 57 3.64 -26.92 12.60
N ARG A 58 4.93 -26.65 12.90
CA ARG A 58 5.61 -26.96 14.19
C ARG A 58 6.90 -26.13 14.31
N GLY A 59 7.23 -25.63 15.50
CA GLY A 59 8.58 -25.09 15.82
C GLY A 59 8.96 -23.75 15.18
N LEU A 60 8.13 -22.71 15.35
CA LEU A 60 8.60 -21.34 15.03
C LEU A 60 9.80 -20.99 15.91
N SER A 61 10.93 -20.68 15.27
CA SER A 61 12.12 -20.22 15.99
C SER A 61 11.78 -18.97 16.82
N PRO A 62 12.28 -18.84 18.07
CA PRO A 62 12.10 -17.65 18.89
C PRO A 62 12.47 -16.34 18.18
N ALA A 63 13.48 -16.36 17.30
CA ALA A 63 13.89 -15.20 16.52
C ALA A 63 12.82 -14.77 15.50
N VAL A 64 12.17 -15.73 14.83
CA VAL A 64 11.09 -15.44 13.87
C VAL A 64 9.86 -14.94 14.61
N ARG A 65 9.54 -15.52 15.78
CA ARG A 65 8.45 -15.02 16.64
C ARG A 65 8.70 -13.59 17.10
N ALA A 66 9.90 -13.29 17.58
CA ALA A 66 10.28 -11.93 17.98
C ALA A 66 10.17 -10.94 16.82
N LEU A 67 10.56 -11.33 15.59
CA LEU A 67 10.39 -10.50 14.40
C LEU A 67 8.92 -10.28 14.06
N ILE A 68 8.09 -11.32 14.09
CA ILE A 68 6.64 -11.22 13.87
C ILE A 68 6.03 -10.23 14.87
N ASP A 69 6.35 -10.39 16.15
CA ASP A 69 5.80 -9.55 17.22
C ASP A 69 6.27 -8.09 17.07
N HIS A 70 7.54 -7.87 16.72
CA HIS A 70 8.08 -6.55 16.45
C HIS A 70 7.40 -5.88 15.25
N LEU A 71 7.25 -6.59 14.13
CA LEU A 71 6.59 -6.05 12.93
C LEU A 71 5.11 -5.78 13.18
N ALA A 72 4.40 -6.68 13.89
CA ALA A 72 3.00 -6.49 14.21
C ALA A 72 2.75 -5.32 15.16
N ALA A 73 3.65 -5.09 16.13
CA ALA A 73 3.57 -3.95 17.05
C ALA A 73 3.96 -2.63 16.37
N GLY A 74 4.97 -2.67 15.48
CA GLY A 74 5.52 -1.51 14.79
C GLY A 74 4.79 -1.13 13.50
N PHE A 75 3.87 -1.97 13.00
CA PHE A 75 3.19 -1.68 11.73
C PHE A 75 2.31 -0.43 11.88
N PRO A 76 2.57 0.64 11.11
CA PRO A 76 1.80 1.86 11.22
C PRO A 76 0.34 1.60 10.85
N ARG A 77 -0.57 1.79 11.82
CA ARG A 77 -2.02 1.59 11.61
C ARG A 77 -2.65 2.66 10.71
N ASP A 78 -1.90 3.72 10.43
CA ASP A 78 -2.33 4.95 9.80
C ASP A 78 -1.68 5.19 8.43
N VAL A 79 -0.64 4.45 8.04
CA VAL A 79 -0.03 4.54 6.69
C VAL A 79 -1.04 4.27 5.57
N LEU A 80 -2.13 3.56 5.87
CA LEU A 80 -3.20 3.24 4.92
C LEU A 80 -4.44 4.15 5.02
N SER A 81 -4.47 5.11 5.95
CA SER A 81 -5.68 5.89 6.27
C SER A 81 -5.43 7.36 6.62
N LYS A 82 -4.17 7.81 6.69
CA LYS A 82 -3.86 9.23 6.92
C LYS A 82 -3.95 10.04 5.64
N ARG A 83 -5.18 10.44 5.33
CA ARG A 83 -5.58 11.77 4.82
C ARG A 83 -7.03 11.66 4.39
N ALA A 84 -7.91 11.71 5.39
CA ALA A 84 -9.28 12.16 5.21
C ALA A 84 -9.30 13.63 4.82
#